data_AF-A0A8H3UII2-F1
#
_entry.id   AF-A0A8H3UII2-F1
#
_cell.length_a   1.000
_cell.length_b   1.000
_cell.length_c   1.000
_cell.angle_alpha   90.00
_cell.angle_beta   90.00
_cell.angle_gamma   90.00
#
_symmetry.space_group_name_H-M   'P 1'
#
loop_
_entity.id
_entity.type
_entity.pdbx_description
1 polymer ?
#
loop_
_entity_poly.entity_id
_entity_poly.type
_entity_poly.pdbx_seq_one_letter_code
_entity_poly.pdbx_strand_id
1 'polypeptide(L)'
;MSASLPYAADAESPLKPAELQVLRAQYEKEGEYVSIQTKFNYAWGLIKSDARSEQQAGVTLLSDIFRASPDRRRECLYYLALGNYKLGNYAEARRYNELLLQIEPANLQAASLQGL
;
A
#
# COMPACT_ATOMS: atom_id res chain seq x y z
N MET A 1 -7.06 -13.77 -12.92
CA MET A 1 -5.76 -13.97 -12.25
C MET A 1 -5.84 -13.28 -10.91
N SER A 2 -6.10 -14.04 -9.86
CA SER A 2 -6.21 -13.58 -8.46
C SER A 2 -4.81 -13.25 -7.97
N ALA A 3 -4.39 -11.99 -8.09
CA ALA A 3 -3.20 -11.50 -7.43
C ALA A 3 -3.48 -11.53 -5.92
N SER A 4 -2.90 -12.50 -5.22
CA SER A 4 -2.99 -12.58 -3.77
C SER A 4 -2.45 -11.29 -3.16
N LEU A 5 -3.30 -10.57 -2.44
CA LEU A 5 -2.88 -9.40 -1.66
C LEU A 5 -1.83 -9.85 -0.64
N PRO A 6 -0.81 -9.01 -0.37
CA PRO A 6 0.22 -9.32 0.62
C PRO A 6 -0.42 -9.56 2.00
N TYR A 7 0.17 -10.38 2.86
CA TYR A 7 -0.25 -10.43 4.26
C TYR A 7 0.35 -9.27 5.03
N ALA A 8 -0.17 -8.98 6.23
CA ALA A 8 0.42 -7.97 7.12
C ALA A 8 1.92 -8.22 7.37
N ALA A 9 2.34 -9.49 7.41
CA ALA A 9 3.75 -9.88 7.52
C ALA A 9 4.64 -9.36 6.37
N ASP A 10 4.09 -9.18 5.16
CA ASP A 10 4.84 -8.68 4.01
C ASP A 10 5.12 -7.17 4.11
N ALA A 11 4.32 -6.43 4.89
CA ALA A 11 4.56 -5.02 5.20
C ALA A 11 5.77 -4.86 6.14
N GLU A 12 6.00 -5.86 7.00
CA GLU A 12 7.08 -5.89 8.00
C GLU A 12 8.42 -6.39 7.43
N SER A 13 8.43 -6.92 6.20
CA SER A 13 9.67 -7.39 5.55
C SER A 13 10.19 -6.34 4.57
N PRO A 14 11.17 -5.49 4.94
CA PRO A 14 11.68 -4.44 4.06
C PRO A 14 12.29 -5.00 2.77
N LEU A 15 12.13 -4.25 1.68
CA LEU A 15 12.84 -4.55 0.42
C LEU A 15 14.34 -4.31 0.60
N LYS A 16 15.17 -5.01 -0.19
CA LYS A 16 16.59 -4.68 -0.27
C LYS A 16 16.73 -3.25 -0.82
N PRO A 17 17.70 -2.45 -0.36
CA PRO A 17 17.89 -1.08 -0.86
C PRO A 17 18.01 -1.00 -2.39
N ALA A 18 18.64 -2.00 -3.02
CA ALA A 18 18.75 -2.09 -4.47
C ALA A 18 17.39 -2.26 -5.17
N GLU A 19 16.46 -3.00 -4.58
CA GLU A 19 15.11 -3.21 -5.14
C GLU A 19 14.29 -1.92 -5.06
N LEU A 20 14.36 -1.20 -3.93
CA LEU A 20 13.72 0.10 -3.78
C LEU A 20 14.29 1.13 -4.78
N GLN A 21 15.60 1.09 -5.02
CA GLN A 21 16.25 1.97 -6.00
C GLN A 21 15.77 1.70 -7.43
N VAL A 22 15.52 0.44 -7.80
CA VAL A 22 14.95 0.10 -9.12
C VAL A 22 13.54 0.67 -9.27
N LEU A 23 12.71 0.54 -8.23
CA LEU A 23 11.34 1.10 -8.24
C LEU A 23 11.36 2.62 -8.35
N ARG A 24 12.26 3.27 -7.61
CA ARG A 24 12.46 4.72 -7.66
C ARG A 24 12.91 5.18 -9.05
N ALA A 25 13.91 4.52 -9.62
CA ALA A 25 14.42 4.87 -10.95
C ALA A 25 13.33 4.73 -12.03
N GLN A 26 12.48 3.70 -11.94
CA GLN A 26 11.35 3.54 -12.85
C GLN A 26 10.30 4.66 -12.68
N TYR A 27 9.97 5.00 -11.43
CA TYR A 27 9.06 6.09 -11.11
C TYR A 27 9.55 7.44 -11.65
N GLU A 28 10.82 7.77 -11.42
CA GLU A 28 11.45 9.02 -11.89
C GLU A 28 11.55 9.06 -13.42
N LYS A 29 11.85 7.91 -14.07
CA LYS A 29 11.95 7.81 -15.53
C LYS A 29 10.63 8.09 -16.24
N GLU A 30 9.50 7.67 -15.67
CA GLU A 30 8.18 7.92 -16.28
C GLU A 30 7.70 9.37 -16.06
N GLY A 31 8.22 10.07 -15.05
CA GLY A 31 8.00 11.49 -14.83
C GLY A 31 6.52 11.88 -14.67
N GLU A 32 6.10 12.92 -15.39
CA GLU A 32 4.74 13.49 -15.29
C GLU A 32 3.63 12.49 -15.67
N TYR A 33 3.93 11.54 -16.57
CA TYR A 33 2.97 10.55 -17.08
C TYR A 33 3.15 9.18 -16.43
N VAL A 34 3.64 9.14 -15.19
CA VAL A 34 3.83 7.89 -14.46
C VAL A 34 2.56 7.05 -14.42
N SER A 35 2.69 5.79 -14.82
CA SER A 35 1.60 4.85 -14.81
C SER A 35 1.14 4.57 -13.38
N ILE A 36 -0.15 4.29 -13.22
CA ILE A 36 -0.72 3.97 -11.91
C ILE A 36 -0.01 2.75 -11.31
N GLN A 37 0.35 1.75 -12.13
CA GLN A 37 1.06 0.56 -11.66
C GLN A 37 2.45 0.89 -11.13
N THR A 38 3.22 1.72 -11.83
CA THR A 38 4.55 2.15 -11.39
C THR A 38 4.47 2.97 -10.10
N LYS A 39 3.53 3.94 -10.03
CA LYS A 39 3.28 4.72 -8.81
C LYS A 39 2.91 3.82 -7.63
N PHE A 40 2.06 2.81 -7.87
CA PHE A 40 1.64 1.86 -6.85
C PHE A 40 2.80 1.00 -6.34
N ASN A 41 3.59 0.41 -7.24
CA ASN A 41 4.73 -0.43 -6.89
C ASN A 41 5.76 0.36 -6.06
N TYR A 42 6.05 1.59 -6.47
CA TYR A 42 6.97 2.46 -5.73
C TYR A 42 6.42 2.84 -4.36
N ALA A 43 5.13 3.22 -4.28
CA ALA A 43 4.47 3.53 -3.02
C ALA A 43 4.52 2.36 -2.03
N TRP A 44 4.29 1.14 -2.51
CA TRP A 44 4.39 -0.06 -1.69
C TRP A 44 5.83 -0.31 -1.22
N GLY A 45 6.82 -0.15 -2.10
CA GLY A 45 8.22 -0.26 -1.72
C GLY A 45 8.62 0.74 -0.62
N LEU A 46 8.12 1.97 -0.69
CA LEU A 46 8.33 2.99 0.34
C LEU A 46 7.67 2.63 1.67
N ILE A 47 6.44 2.08 1.66
CA ILE A 47 5.77 1.60 2.88
C ILE A 47 6.56 0.49 3.56
N LYS A 48 7.19 -0.39 2.77
CA LYS A 48 8.00 -1.47 3.31
C LYS A 48 9.32 -0.99 3.93
N SER A 49 9.79 0.21 3.62
CA SER A 49 11.01 0.79 4.21
C SER A 49 10.93 0.91 5.73
N ASP A 50 12.09 0.96 6.39
CA ASP A 50 12.23 1.26 7.82
C ASP A 50 12.21 2.78 8.10
N ALA A 51 12.38 3.60 7.07
CA ALA A 51 12.36 5.05 7.20
C ALA A 51 10.91 5.58 7.29
N ARG A 52 10.55 6.16 8.43
CA ARG A 52 9.21 6.74 8.66
C ARG A 52 8.82 7.80 7.60
N SER A 53 9.78 8.59 7.12
CA SER A 53 9.55 9.57 6.05
C SER A 53 9.16 8.91 4.72
N GLU A 54 9.80 7.80 4.37
CA GLU A 54 9.47 7.02 3.17
C GLU A 54 8.11 6.36 3.31
N GLN A 55 7.82 5.76 4.47
CA GLN A 55 6.50 5.19 4.75
C GLN A 55 5.37 6.22 4.56
N GLN A 56 5.57 7.44 5.08
CA GLN A 56 4.59 8.53 4.93
C GLN A 56 4.42 8.97 3.47
N ALA A 57 5.51 9.02 2.70
CA ALA A 57 5.47 9.30 1.27
C ALA A 57 4.71 8.20 0.50
N GLY A 58 4.96 6.92 0.83
CA GLY A 58 4.24 5.79 0.23
C GLY A 58 2.73 5.84 0.50
N VAL A 59 2.30 6.12 1.73
CA VAL A 59 0.88 6.30 2.07
C VAL A 59 0.26 7.47 1.31
N THR A 60 1.01 8.54 1.09
CA THR A 60 0.56 9.71 0.32
C THR A 60 0.32 9.34 -1.15
N LEU A 61 1.29 8.64 -1.77
CA LEU A 61 1.17 8.18 -3.16
C LEU A 61 -0.02 7.21 -3.34
N LEU A 62 -0.27 6.30 -2.40
CA LEU A 62 -1.44 5.42 -2.44
C LEU A 62 -2.75 6.18 -2.28
N SER A 63 -2.78 7.21 -1.44
CA SER A 63 -3.96 8.06 -1.25
C SER A 63 -4.33 8.80 -2.53
N ASP A 64 -3.33 9.27 -3.29
CA ASP A 64 -3.57 9.88 -4.60
C ASP A 64 -4.16 8.87 -5.59
N ILE A 65 -3.61 7.66 -5.64
CA ILE A 65 -4.11 6.59 -6.52
C ILE A 65 -5.55 6.24 -6.16
N PHE A 66 -5.86 6.12 -4.87
CA PHE A 66 -7.22 5.85 -4.37
C PHE A 66 -8.24 6.90 -4.84
N ARG A 67 -7.83 8.18 -4.84
CA ARG A 67 -8.68 9.29 -5.29
C ARG A 67 -8.85 9.31 -6.81
N ALA A 68 -7.76 9.10 -7.55
CA ALA A 68 -7.73 9.22 -9.00
C ALA A 68 -8.26 7.99 -9.75
N SER A 69 -8.21 6.79 -9.15
CA SER A 69 -8.51 5.53 -9.83
C SER A 69 -9.57 4.70 -9.08
N PRO A 70 -10.86 4.92 -9.37
CA PRO A 70 -11.96 4.17 -8.76
C PRO A 70 -11.79 2.64 -8.84
N ASP A 71 -11.31 2.14 -9.99
CA ASP A 71 -11.13 0.70 -10.24
C ASP A 71 -10.08 0.04 -9.34
N ARG A 72 -9.16 0.83 -8.78
CA ARG A 72 -8.10 0.35 -7.86
C ARG A 72 -8.40 0.61 -6.40
N ARG A 73 -9.53 1.24 -6.07
CA ARG A 73 -9.85 1.61 -4.68
C ARG A 73 -9.78 0.44 -3.73
N ARG A 74 -10.35 -0.70 -4.13
CA ARG A 74 -10.33 -1.93 -3.33
C ARG A 74 -8.91 -2.33 -2.93
N GLU A 75 -8.00 -2.43 -3.90
CA GLU A 75 -6.60 -2.79 -3.64
C GLU A 75 -5.94 -1.71 -2.77
N CYS A 76 -6.16 -0.43 -3.07
CA CYS A 76 -5.59 0.67 -2.30
C CYS A 76 -6.06 0.68 -0.84
N LEU A 77 -7.32 0.32 -0.53
CA LEU A 77 -7.81 0.24 0.85
C LEU A 77 -6.95 -0.69 1.70
N TYR A 78 -6.63 -1.87 1.17
CA TYR A 78 -5.83 -2.84 1.90
C TYR A 78 -4.40 -2.32 2.16
N TYR A 79 -3.74 -1.76 1.14
CA TYR A 79 -2.38 -1.26 1.27
C TYR A 79 -2.30 0.03 2.12
N LEU A 80 -3.34 0.88 2.08
CA LEU A 80 -3.49 2.02 2.99
C LEU A 80 -3.67 1.57 4.43
N ALA A 81 -4.41 0.49 4.67
CA ALA A 81 -4.56 -0.08 6.00
C ALA A 81 -3.20 -0.55 6.55
N LEU A 82 -2.42 -1.29 5.75
CA LEU A 82 -1.08 -1.74 6.13
C LEU A 82 -0.10 -0.58 6.36
N GLY A 83 -0.07 0.41 5.45
CA GLY A 83 0.82 1.57 5.60
C GLY A 83 0.50 2.42 6.83
N ASN A 84 -0.79 2.61 7.15
CA ASN A 84 -1.20 3.30 8.37
C ASN A 84 -0.90 2.47 9.62
N TYR A 85 -1.06 1.15 9.57
CA TYR A 85 -0.70 0.26 10.68
C TYR A 85 0.79 0.39 11.02
N LYS A 86 1.66 0.31 10.00
CA LYS A 86 3.12 0.43 10.16
C LYS A 86 3.56 1.81 10.70
N LEU A 87 2.84 2.88 10.34
CA LEU A 87 3.08 4.23 10.89
C LEU A 87 2.58 4.42 12.33
N GLY A 88 1.85 3.44 12.89
CA GLY A 88 1.17 3.53 14.19
C GLY A 88 -0.18 4.25 14.14
N ASN A 89 -0.71 4.55 12.95
CA ASN A 89 -2.00 5.21 12.75
C ASN A 89 -3.15 4.20 12.78
N TYR A 90 -3.31 3.49 13.90
CA TYR A 90 -4.22 2.34 14.02
C TYR A 90 -5.69 2.66 13.73
N ALA A 91 -6.15 3.86 14.07
CA ALA A 91 -7.53 4.29 13.80
C ALA A 91 -7.82 4.32 12.29
N GLU A 92 -6.91 4.90 11.50
CA GLU A 92 -7.07 4.93 10.04
C GLU A 92 -6.82 3.57 9.40
N ALA A 93 -5.86 2.79 9.93
CA ALA A 93 -5.66 1.42 9.49
C ALA A 93 -6.95 0.59 9.62
N ARG A 94 -7.60 0.66 10.78
CA ARG A 94 -8.88 -0.01 11.04
C ARG A 94 -9.99 0.50 10.12
N ARG A 95 -10.11 1.81 9.95
CA ARG A 95 -11.12 2.40 9.06
C ARG A 95 -10.98 1.90 7.62
N TYR A 96 -9.78 1.90 7.06
CA TYR A 96 -9.57 1.40 5.69
C TYR A 96 -9.86 -0.10 5.59
N ASN A 97 -9.46 -0.87 6.60
CA ASN A 97 -9.72 -2.32 6.64
C ASN A 97 -11.21 -2.65 6.74
N GLU A 98 -11.95 -1.91 7.57
CA GLU A 98 -13.41 -2.06 7.70
C GLU A 98 -14.14 -1.72 6.40
N LEU A 99 -13.73 -0.65 5.72
CA LEU A 99 -14.29 -0.30 4.41
C LEU A 99 -14.05 -1.42 3.38
N LEU A 100 -12.87 -2.05 3.40
CA LEU A 100 -12.59 -3.19 2.54
C LEU A 100 -13.48 -4.39 2.89
N LEU A 101 -13.64 -4.72 4.17
CA LEU A 101 -14.51 -5.82 4.62
C LEU A 101 -15.99 -5.58 4.32
N GLN A 102 -16.46 -4.33 4.27
CA GLN A 102 -17.82 -4.01 3.82
C GLN A 102 -18.03 -4.35 2.33
N ILE A 103 -16.98 -4.19 1.51
CA ILE A 103 -17.02 -4.47 0.07
C ILE A 103 -16.76 -5.97 -0.18
N GLU A 104 -15.83 -6.56 0.56
CA GLU A 104 -15.41 -7.96 0.45
C GLU A 104 -15.39 -8.66 1.81
N PRO A 105 -16.54 -9.09 2.33
CA PRO A 105 -16.63 -9.69 3.67
C PRO A 105 -15.83 -11.00 3.82
N ALA A 106 -15.57 -11.71 2.72
CA ALA A 106 -14.81 -12.95 2.70
C ALA A 106 -13.30 -12.74 2.46
N ASN A 107 -12.81 -11.50 2.52
CA ASN A 107 -11.39 -11.19 2.30
C ASN A 107 -10.55 -11.63 3.51
N LEU A 108 -9.85 -12.75 3.37
CA LEU A 108 -9.07 -13.37 4.44
C LEU A 108 -7.91 -12.49 4.92
N GLN A 109 -7.30 -11.72 4.02
CA GLN A 109 -6.22 -10.80 4.35
C GLN A 109 -6.71 -9.66 5.23
N ALA A 110 -7.83 -9.04 4.85
CA ALA A 110 -8.47 -7.99 5.63
C ALA A 110 -8.96 -8.49 7.00
N ALA A 111 -9.55 -9.70 7.03
CA ALA A 111 -9.96 -10.35 8.27
C ALA A 111 -8.77 -10.62 9.20
N SER A 112 -7.64 -11.08 8.65
CA SER A 112 -6.40 -11.29 9.42
C SER A 112 -5.86 -9.98 10.01
N LEU A 113 -5.95 -8.87 9.27
CA LEU A 113 -5.49 -7.55 9.75
C LEU A 113 -6.37 -7.01 10.88
N GLN A 114 -7.66 -7.38 10.94
CA GLN A 114 -8.57 -6.96 12.00
C GLN A 114 -8.19 -7.55 13.38
N GLY A 115 -7.53 -8.72 13.38
CA GLY A 115 -7.11 -9.42 14.60
C GLY A 115 -5.75 -9.00 15.15
N LEU A 116 -5.05 -8.07 14.50
CA LEU A 116 -3.75 -7.50 14.91
C LEU A 116 -3.93 -6.20 15.71
#